data_AF-A0A162LMB4-F1
#
_entry.id   AF-A0A162LMB4-F1
#
_cell.length_a   1.000
_cell.length_b   1.000
_cell.length_c   1.000
_cell.angle_alpha   90.00
_cell.angle_beta   90.00
_cell.angle_gamma   90.00
#
_symmetry.space_group_name_H-M   'P 1'
#
loop_
_entity.id
_entity.type
_entity.pdbx_description
1 polymer ?
#
loop_
_entity_poly.entity_id
_entity_poly.type
_entity_poly.pdbx_seq_one_letter_code
_entity_poly.pdbx_strand_id
1 'polypeptide(L)'
;MTLEGFDRLTAELKHLKTVARPEVINAIAEARAHGDLSENAEYHAARERQSFIEGRIAELEDKLSRSEVIDPTKLSGDRVKFGATVTVVDEETEEETSYKIVGVDEADLKIGRISVTSPMARALINKAVGETVEVATPKGRRSYEILAVSFN
;
A
#
# COMPACT_ATOMS: atom_id res chain seq x y z
N MET A 1 6.41 -4.37 -5.88
CA MET A 1 6.01 -3.10 -5.23
C MET A 1 6.86 -1.97 -5.78
N THR A 2 6.46 -0.71 -5.61
CA THR A 2 7.32 0.41 -6.01
C THR A 2 8.49 0.59 -5.03
N LEU A 3 9.56 1.24 -5.46
CA LEU A 3 10.69 1.61 -4.60
C LEU A 3 10.23 2.42 -3.38
N GLU A 4 9.36 3.39 -3.59
CA GLU A 4 8.75 4.20 -2.52
C GLU A 4 8.00 3.32 -1.50
N GLY A 5 7.22 2.36 -1.98
CA GLY A 5 6.50 1.42 -1.11
C GLY A 5 7.43 0.52 -0.32
N PHE A 6 8.49 0.02 -0.96
CA PHE A 6 9.51 -0.80 -0.31
C PHE A 6 10.22 -0.04 0.82
N ASP A 7 10.64 1.20 0.55
CA ASP A 7 11.30 2.04 1.53
C ASP A 7 10.39 2.37 2.72
N ARG A 8 9.11 2.65 2.45
CA ARG A 8 8.10 2.88 3.49
C ARG A 8 7.93 1.68 4.42
N LEU A 9 7.76 0.48 3.85
CA LEU A 9 7.60 -0.75 4.63
C LEU A 9 8.88 -1.12 5.38
N THR A 10 10.05 -0.85 4.80
CA THR A 10 11.35 -1.04 5.44
C THR A 10 11.54 -0.09 6.62
N ALA A 11 11.14 1.18 6.48
CA ALA A 11 11.17 2.16 7.55
C ALA A 11 10.23 1.78 8.70
N GLU A 12 9.01 1.32 8.38
CA GLU A 12 8.05 0.79 9.37
C GLU A 12 8.65 -0.41 10.12
N LEU A 13 9.19 -1.40 9.40
CA LEU A 13 9.81 -2.58 10.00
C LEU A 13 10.97 -2.19 10.92
N LYS A 14 11.82 -1.26 10.50
CA LYS A 14 12.93 -0.75 11.31
C LYS A 14 12.43 -0.14 12.60
N HIS A 15 11.43 0.75 12.52
CA HIS A 15 10.84 1.38 13.70
C HIS A 15 10.25 0.34 14.68
N LEU A 16 9.50 -0.63 14.16
CA LEU A 16 8.92 -1.69 14.99
C LEU A 16 10.00 -2.50 15.72
N LYS A 17 11.10 -2.85 15.05
CA LYS A 17 12.18 -3.65 15.62
C LYS A 17 13.07 -2.87 16.61
N THR A 18 13.36 -1.60 16.34
CA THR A 18 14.34 -0.83 17.13
C THR A 18 13.72 0.08 18.19
N VAL A 19 12.42 0.39 18.08
CA VAL A 19 11.73 1.31 19.00
C VAL A 19 10.57 0.58 19.68
N ALA A 20 9.54 0.19 18.92
CA ALA A 20 8.29 -0.30 19.51
C ALA A 20 8.45 -1.63 20.27
N ARG A 21 9.23 -2.57 19.73
CA ARG A 21 9.48 -3.87 20.37
C ARG A 21 10.24 -3.71 21.71
N PRO A 22 11.35 -2.96 21.81
CA PRO A 22 11.96 -2.65 23.10
C PRO A 22 11.01 -1.96 24.09
N GLU A 23 10.24 -0.97 23.64
CA GLU A 23 9.28 -0.26 24.49
C GLU A 23 8.23 -1.18 25.09
N VAL A 24 7.62 -2.07 24.29
CA VAL A 24 6.60 -2.99 24.81
C VAL A 24 7.19 -4.05 25.75
N ILE A 25 8.44 -4.49 25.52
CA ILE A 25 9.14 -5.39 26.44
C ILE A 25 9.34 -4.72 27.80
N ASN A 26 9.76 -3.46 27.81
CA ASN A 26 9.93 -2.68 29.04
C ASN A 26 8.60 -2.47 29.76
N ALA A 27 7.53 -2.10 29.04
CA ALA A 27 6.20 -1.93 29.62
C ALA A 27 5.67 -3.23 30.27
N ILE A 28 5.91 -4.39 29.63
CA ILE A 28 5.56 -5.69 30.22
C ILE A 28 6.39 -5.97 31.48
N ALA A 29 7.69 -5.64 31.48
CA ALA A 29 8.56 -5.83 32.63
C ALA A 29 8.16 -4.94 33.82
N GLU A 30 7.81 -3.67 33.56
CA GLU A 30 7.29 -2.73 34.56
C GLU A 30 5.96 -3.23 35.14
N ALA A 31 5.00 -3.60 34.29
CA ALA A 31 3.71 -4.13 34.74
C ALA A 31 3.88 -5.39 35.61
N ARG A 32 4.86 -6.25 35.30
CA ARG A 32 5.21 -7.44 36.11
C ARG A 32 5.74 -7.11 37.51
N ALA A 33 6.38 -5.96 37.70
CA ALA A 33 6.90 -5.55 39.00
C ALA A 33 5.80 -5.18 40.00
N HIS A 34 4.56 -4.93 39.54
CA HIS A 34 3.42 -4.56 40.38
C HIS A 34 2.70 -5.76 41.04
N GLY A 35 3.17 -6.99 40.80
CA GLY A 35 2.81 -8.19 41.58
C GLY A 35 1.52 -8.89 41.14
N ASP A 36 0.36 -8.22 41.26
CA ASP A 36 -0.91 -8.80 40.79
C ASP A 36 -1.04 -8.57 39.28
N LEU A 37 -1.03 -9.66 38.50
CA LEU A 37 -1.13 -9.62 37.04
C LEU A 37 -2.49 -10.04 36.51
N SER A 38 -3.32 -10.66 37.35
CA SER A 38 -4.65 -11.11 36.94
C SER A 38 -5.55 -9.94 36.60
N GLU A 39 -5.50 -8.87 37.40
CA GLU A 39 -6.33 -7.67 37.24
C GLU A 39 -5.58 -6.48 36.63
N ASN A 40 -4.29 -6.64 36.29
CA ASN A 40 -3.46 -5.56 35.78
C ASN A 40 -3.78 -5.25 34.32
N ALA A 41 -4.57 -4.20 34.10
CA ALA A 41 -4.97 -3.75 32.78
C ALA A 41 -3.77 -3.35 31.90
N GLU A 42 -2.76 -2.72 32.49
CA GLU A 42 -1.53 -2.33 31.77
C GLU A 42 -0.76 -3.54 31.24
N TYR A 43 -0.69 -4.63 32.01
CA TYR A 43 -0.06 -5.89 31.61
C TYR A 43 -0.78 -6.51 30.41
N HIS A 44 -2.11 -6.63 30.48
CA HIS A 44 -2.91 -7.20 29.40
C HIS A 44 -2.81 -6.35 28.13
N ALA A 45 -2.92 -5.03 28.24
CA ALA A 45 -2.76 -4.11 27.12
C ALA A 45 -1.36 -4.18 26.49
N ALA A 46 -0.30 -4.28 27.31
CA ALA A 46 1.06 -4.42 26.81
C ALA A 46 1.28 -5.77 26.09
N ARG A 47 0.67 -6.86 26.57
CA ARG A 47 0.72 -8.19 25.92
C ARG A 47 -0.04 -8.23 24.60
N GLU A 48 -1.19 -7.57 24.52
CA GLU A 48 -1.93 -7.42 23.26
C GLU A 48 -1.11 -6.62 22.26
N ARG A 49 -0.55 -5.47 22.69
CA ARG A 49 0.33 -4.65 21.87
C ARG A 49 1.55 -5.42 21.37
N GLN A 50 2.17 -6.25 22.22
CA GLN A 50 3.28 -7.12 21.82
C GLN A 50 2.86 -8.08 20.72
N SER A 51 1.70 -8.74 20.86
CA SER A 51 1.18 -9.66 19.86
C SER A 51 0.96 -8.95 18.51
N PHE A 52 0.42 -7.73 18.53
CA PHE A 52 0.23 -6.93 17.32
C PHE A 52 1.58 -6.56 16.67
N ILE A 53 2.55 -6.08 17.46
CA ILE A 53 3.89 -5.71 16.96
C ILE A 53 4.58 -6.91 16.32
N GLU A 54 4.59 -8.07 16.99
CA GLU A 54 5.25 -9.27 16.46
C GLU A 54 4.55 -9.80 15.20
N GLY A 55 3.21 -9.79 15.17
CA GLY A 55 2.44 -10.14 13.99
C GLY A 55 2.77 -9.22 12.80
N ARG A 56 2.83 -7.91 13.05
CA ARG A 56 3.15 -6.93 12.01
C ARG A 56 4.59 -7.06 11.51
N ILE A 57 5.55 -7.34 12.40
CA ILE A 57 6.95 -7.58 11.99
C ILE A 57 7.04 -8.80 11.08
N ALA A 58 6.42 -9.92 11.45
CA ALA A 58 6.43 -11.14 10.64
C ALA A 58 5.80 -10.91 9.27
N GLU A 59 4.67 -10.20 9.21
CA GLU A 59 4.01 -9.81 7.97
C GLU A 59 4.92 -8.97 7.05
N LEU A 60 5.57 -7.95 7.61
CA LEU A 60 6.47 -7.08 6.86
C LEU A 60 7.72 -7.82 6.35
N GLU A 61 8.32 -8.68 7.17
CA GLU A 61 9.47 -9.50 6.76
C GLU A 61 9.12 -10.45 5.62
N ASP A 62 7.95 -11.11 5.68
CA ASP A 62 7.45 -11.99 4.62
C ASP A 62 7.12 -11.23 3.31
N LYS A 63 6.57 -10.01 3.41
CA LYS A 63 6.29 -9.17 2.25
C LYS A 63 7.57 -8.64 1.59
N LEU A 64 8.49 -8.10 2.38
CA LEU A 64 9.74 -7.52 1.88
C LEU A 64 10.64 -8.60 1.26
N SER A 65 10.74 -9.79 1.87
CA SER A 65 11.60 -10.88 1.38
C SER A 65 11.19 -11.43 0.00
N ARG A 66 9.90 -11.35 -0.35
CA ARG A 66 9.36 -11.84 -1.63
C ARG A 66 9.10 -10.72 -2.64
N SER A 67 9.43 -9.48 -2.28
CA SER A 67 9.10 -8.32 -3.11
C SER A 67 10.08 -8.16 -4.27
N GLU A 68 9.51 -7.96 -5.47
CA GLU A 68 10.24 -7.37 -6.58
C GLU A 68 10.05 -5.85 -6.55
N VAL A 69 11.16 -5.12 -6.50
CA VAL A 69 11.16 -3.66 -6.34
C VAL A 69 11.34 -3.00 -7.72
N ILE A 70 10.34 -2.22 -8.11
CA ILE A 70 10.36 -1.46 -9.37
C ILE A 70 10.50 0.01 -9.04
N ASP A 71 11.49 0.67 -9.64
CA ASP A 71 11.71 2.12 -9.56
C ASP A 71 11.01 2.82 -10.74
N PRO A 72 9.85 3.47 -10.54
CA PRO A 72 9.11 4.08 -11.62
C PRO A 72 9.89 5.20 -12.29
N THR A 73 10.76 5.91 -11.57
CA THR A 73 11.50 7.08 -12.10
C THR A 73 12.44 6.74 -13.26
N LYS A 74 12.79 5.45 -13.40
CA LYS A 74 13.61 4.92 -14.50
C LYS A 74 12.79 4.49 -15.71
N LEU A 75 11.47 4.54 -15.63
CA LEU A 75 10.55 4.18 -16.70
C LEU A 75 10.16 5.41 -17.50
N SER A 76 9.84 5.18 -18.77
CA SER A 76 9.36 6.20 -19.69
C SER A 76 8.42 5.60 -20.74
N GLY A 77 7.82 6.48 -21.54
CA GLY A 77 6.89 6.15 -22.61
C GLY A 77 5.46 6.60 -22.31
N ASP A 78 4.58 6.33 -23.27
CA ASP A 78 3.15 6.65 -23.28
C ASP A 78 2.26 5.46 -22.89
N ARG A 79 2.86 4.29 -22.68
CA ARG A 79 2.16 3.07 -22.28
C ARG A 79 2.10 2.92 -20.77
N VAL A 80 0.92 2.61 -20.25
CA VAL A 80 0.68 2.32 -18.84
C VAL A 80 1.42 1.04 -18.42
N LYS A 81 2.25 1.15 -17.38
CA LYS A 81 3.00 0.05 -16.76
C LYS A 81 2.80 0.10 -15.23
N PHE A 82 3.31 -0.91 -14.53
CA PHE A 82 3.38 -0.87 -13.07
C PHE A 82 4.18 0.37 -12.61
N GLY A 83 3.70 1.05 -11.57
CA GLY A 83 4.30 2.29 -11.06
C GLY A 83 3.90 3.56 -11.81
N ALA A 84 3.18 3.45 -12.93
CA ALA A 84 2.71 4.61 -13.68
C ALA A 84 1.63 5.38 -12.92
N THR A 85 1.67 6.70 -13.04
CA THR A 85 0.56 7.60 -12.74
C THR A 85 -0.18 7.89 -14.04
N VAL A 86 -1.45 7.50 -14.09
CA VAL A 86 -2.32 7.56 -15.27
C VAL A 86 -3.46 8.52 -15.00
N THR A 87 -3.64 9.50 -15.89
CA THR A 87 -4.81 10.38 -15.89
C THR A 87 -5.80 9.85 -16.91
N VAL A 88 -7.04 9.65 -16.47
CA VAL A 88 -8.15 9.20 -17.31
C VAL A 88 -9.31 10.18 -17.22
N VAL A 89 -10.10 10.25 -18.28
CA VAL A 89 -11.39 10.95 -18.29
C VAL A 89 -12.52 9.94 -18.48
N ASP A 90 -13.57 10.07 -17.68
CA ASP A 90 -14.82 9.33 -17.89
C ASP A 90 -15.54 9.90 -19.12
N GLU A 91 -15.74 9.09 -20.16
CA GLU A 91 -16.32 9.56 -21.43
C GLU A 91 -17.81 9.97 -21.30
N GLU A 92 -18.51 9.53 -20.25
CA GLU A 92 -19.91 9.91 -20.01
C GLU A 92 -20.03 11.19 -19.18
N THR A 93 -19.15 11.39 -18.19
CA THR A 93 -19.25 12.50 -17.23
C THR A 93 -18.21 13.59 -17.44
N GLU A 94 -17.26 13.40 -18.35
CA GLU A 94 -16.11 14.29 -18.59
C GLU A 94 -15.25 14.53 -17.32
N GLU A 95 -15.35 13.63 -16.32
CA GLU A 95 -14.64 13.78 -15.06
C GLU A 95 -13.22 13.20 -15.20
N GLU A 96 -12.22 14.04 -14.96
CA GLU A 96 -10.82 13.61 -14.93
C GLU A 96 -10.41 13.06 -13.57
N THR A 97 -9.74 11.91 -13.56
CA THR A 97 -9.17 11.32 -12.35
C THR A 97 -7.78 10.76 -12.63
N SER A 98 -6.87 10.93 -11.66
CA SER A 98 -5.51 10.38 -11.74
C SER A 98 -5.32 9.22 -10.77
N TYR A 99 -4.70 8.14 -11.26
CA TYR A 99 -4.41 6.94 -10.48
C TYR A 99 -2.94 6.53 -10.60
N LYS A 100 -2.28 6.24 -9.48
CA LYS A 100 -0.96 5.58 -9.46
C LYS A 100 -1.16 4.07 -9.29
N ILE A 101 -0.65 3.28 -10.23
CA ILE A 101 -0.75 1.81 -10.21
C ILE A 101 0.39 1.26 -9.35
N VAL A 102 0.03 0.65 -8.23
CA VAL A 102 0.98 0.16 -7.21
C VAL A 102 0.70 -1.28 -6.80
N GLY A 103 1.53 -1.86 -5.94
CA GLY A 103 1.28 -3.17 -5.34
C GLY A 103 0.10 -3.15 -4.38
N VAL A 104 -0.40 -4.33 -4.01
CA VAL A 104 -1.53 -4.48 -3.07
C VAL A 104 -1.24 -3.79 -1.73
N ASP A 105 -0.01 -3.90 -1.23
CA ASP A 105 0.43 -3.33 0.06
C ASP A 105 0.59 -1.80 0.07
N GLU A 106 0.50 -1.19 -1.11
CA GLU A 106 0.69 0.25 -1.32
C GLU A 106 -0.61 0.95 -1.71
N ALA A 107 -1.67 0.18 -2.01
CA ALA A 107 -2.92 0.68 -2.53
C ALA A 107 -3.68 1.46 -1.44
N ASP A 108 -4.10 2.67 -1.79
CA ASP A 108 -4.96 3.53 -0.99
C ASP A 108 -5.73 4.46 -1.94
N LEU A 109 -7.01 4.13 -2.13
CA LEU A 109 -7.87 4.85 -3.06
C LEU A 109 -8.07 6.33 -2.66
N LYS A 110 -7.98 6.65 -1.36
CA LYS A 110 -8.17 8.02 -0.87
C LYS A 110 -7.12 8.99 -1.41
N ILE A 111 -5.93 8.47 -1.73
CA ILE A 111 -4.81 9.22 -2.29
C ILE A 111 -4.52 8.82 -3.75
N GLY A 112 -5.50 8.21 -4.43
CA GLY A 112 -5.37 7.84 -5.85
C GLY A 112 -4.42 6.67 -6.13
N ARG A 113 -4.07 5.84 -5.13
CA ARG A 113 -3.23 4.65 -5.35
C ARG A 113 -4.10 3.42 -5.52
N ILE A 114 -4.02 2.78 -6.68
CA ILE A 114 -4.79 1.58 -6.97
C ILE A 114 -3.87 0.37 -7.11
N SER A 115 -4.32 -0.77 -6.59
CA SER A 115 -3.60 -2.03 -6.78
C SER A 115 -3.59 -2.41 -8.26
N VAL A 116 -2.46 -2.94 -8.74
CA VAL A 116 -2.32 -3.59 -10.05
C VAL A 116 -3.33 -4.73 -10.27
N THR A 117 -3.88 -5.30 -9.19
CA THR A 117 -4.92 -6.33 -9.26
C THR A 117 -6.35 -5.78 -9.36
N SER A 118 -6.54 -4.46 -9.24
CA SER A 118 -7.86 -3.83 -9.34
C SER A 118 -8.42 -3.89 -10.78
N PRO A 119 -9.76 -3.90 -10.96
CA PRO A 119 -10.36 -3.89 -12.29
C PRO A 119 -9.90 -2.72 -13.17
N MET A 120 -9.82 -1.52 -12.57
CA MET A 120 -9.33 -0.30 -13.24
C MET A 120 -7.88 -0.48 -13.71
N ALA A 121 -6.95 -0.86 -12.83
CA ALA A 121 -5.55 -1.04 -13.21
C ALA A 121 -5.39 -2.12 -14.29
N ARG A 122 -6.11 -3.24 -14.18
CA ARG A 122 -6.06 -4.33 -15.18
C ARG A 122 -6.53 -3.87 -16.56
N ALA A 123 -7.53 -3.00 -16.64
CA ALA A 123 -8.01 -2.44 -17.89
C ALA A 123 -6.99 -1.47 -18.52
N LEU A 124 -6.28 -0.70 -17.68
CA LEU A 124 -5.30 0.30 -18.11
C LEU A 124 -3.94 -0.29 -18.50
N ILE A 125 -3.49 -1.37 -17.87
CA ILE A 125 -2.16 -1.93 -18.11
C ILE A 125 -1.93 -2.24 -19.59
N ASN A 126 -0.75 -1.84 -20.09
CA ASN A 126 -0.32 -1.93 -21.48
C ASN A 126 -1.09 -1.06 -22.48
N LYS A 127 -2.00 -0.18 -22.06
CA LYS A 127 -2.67 0.77 -22.94
C LYS A 127 -1.87 2.05 -23.10
N ALA A 128 -2.00 2.73 -24.24
CA ALA A 128 -1.32 3.98 -24.53
C ALA A 128 -2.23 5.21 -24.31
N VAL A 129 -1.61 6.38 -24.20
CA VAL A 129 -2.32 7.67 -24.24
C VAL A 129 -3.18 7.76 -25.51
N GLY A 130 -4.43 8.22 -25.36
CA GLY A 130 -5.44 8.30 -26.40
C GLY A 130 -6.22 7.01 -26.64
N GLU A 131 -5.90 5.90 -25.96
CA GLU A 131 -6.74 4.69 -25.99
C GLU A 131 -7.88 4.78 -24.96
N THR A 132 -9.06 4.28 -25.35
CA THR A 132 -10.21 4.08 -24.47
C THR A 132 -10.21 2.66 -23.89
N VAL A 133 -10.59 2.53 -22.61
CA VAL A 133 -10.76 1.26 -21.91
C VAL A 133 -12.15 1.17 -21.29
N GLU A 134 -12.74 -0.03 -21.30
CA GLU A 134 -13.98 -0.31 -20.58
C GLU A 134 -13.69 -0.97 -19.23
N VAL A 135 -14.24 -0.40 -18.15
CA VAL A 135 -14.07 -0.92 -16.79
C VAL A 135 -15.43 -1.32 -16.22
N ALA A 136 -15.51 -2.53 -15.69
CA ALA A 136 -16.69 -2.98 -14.96
C ALA A 136 -16.69 -2.34 -13.56
N THR A 137 -17.73 -1.55 -13.27
CA THR A 137 -18.00 -0.99 -11.95
C THR A 137 -19.27 -1.62 -11.36
N PRO A 138 -19.51 -1.52 -10.04
CA PRO A 138 -20.77 -1.96 -9.44
C PRO A 138 -22.02 -1.29 -10.03
N LYS A 139 -21.86 -0.12 -10.65
CA LYS A 139 -22.95 0.64 -11.28
C LYS A 139 -23.12 0.35 -12.77
N GLY A 140 -22.32 -0.55 -13.36
CA GLY A 140 -22.30 -0.83 -14.78
C GLY A 140 -20.91 -0.67 -15.40
N ARG A 141 -20.81 -0.89 -16.72
CA ARG A 141 -19.58 -0.64 -17.47
C ARG A 141 -19.43 0.86 -17.68
N ARG A 142 -18.20 1.36 -17.59
CA ARG A 142 -17.83 2.74 -17.89
C ARG A 142 -16.66 2.77 -18.84
N SER A 143 -16.64 3.73 -19.74
CA SER A 143 -15.55 3.97 -20.68
C SER A 143 -14.67 5.10 -20.20
N TYR A 144 -13.36 4.90 -20.27
CA TYR A 144 -12.37 5.87 -19.85
C TYR A 144 -11.33 6.05 -20.95
N GLU A 145 -11.07 7.29 -21.36
CA GLU A 145 -9.95 7.64 -22.24
C GLU A 145 -8.71 7.95 -21.41
N ILE A 146 -7.54 7.46 -21.84
CA ILE A 146 -6.25 7.74 -21.20
C ILE A 146 -5.70 9.07 -21.71
N LEU A 147 -5.71 10.10 -20.87
CA LEU A 147 -5.22 11.43 -21.22
C LEU A 147 -3.71 11.58 -21.05
N ALA A 148 -3.14 10.96 -20.02
CA ALA A 148 -1.72 11.08 -19.73
C ALA A 148 -1.16 9.86 -19.00
N VAL A 149 0.11 9.57 -19.26
CA VAL A 149 0.90 8.59 -18.53
C VAL A 149 2.20 9.25 -18.10
N SER A 150 2.52 9.14 -16.82
CA SER A 150 3.77 9.65 -16.26
C SER A 150 4.36 8.67 -15.26
N PHE A 151 5.67 8.79 -15.06
CA PHE A 151 6.41 7.94 -14.14
C PHE A 151 7.19 8.83 -13.17
N ASN A 152 6.85 8.74 -11.89
CA ASN A 152 7.37 9.60 -10.83
C ASN A 152 7.39 8.88 -9.47
#